data_AF-A0A2G4HN19-F1
#
_entry.id   AF-A0A2G4HN19-F1
#
_cell.length_a   1.000
_cell.length_b   1.000
_cell.length_c   1.000
_cell.angle_alpha   90.00
_cell.angle_beta   90.00
_cell.angle_gamma   90.00
#
_symmetry.space_group_name_H-M   'P 1'
#
loop_
_entity.id
_entity.type
_entity.pdbx_description
1 polymer ?
#
loop_
_entity_poly.entity_id
_entity_poly.type
_entity_poly.pdbx_seq_one_letter_code
_entity_poly.pdbx_strand_id
1 'polypeptide(L)' 'MGSPISREVFIARAKARFGDKYDYSRMLYRSYKSPIKIWCSIHPVKLIAITPEKHLETTGGCKYCLKMYRSQHANPD' A
#
# COMPACT_ATOMS: atom_id res chain seq x y z
N MET A 1 17.70 -13.73 10.35
CA MET A 1 17.34 -12.51 11.10
C MET A 1 16.68 -11.53 10.13
N GLY A 2 15.38 -11.29 10.26
CA GLY A 2 14.70 -10.29 9.42
C GLY A 2 14.97 -8.90 9.97
N SER A 3 15.73 -8.09 9.24
CA SER A 3 15.94 -6.69 9.58
C SER A 3 14.59 -5.98 9.71
N PRO A 4 14.39 -5.13 10.73
CA PRO A 4 13.16 -4.36 10.83
C PRO A 4 12.99 -3.55 9.55
N ILE A 5 11.82 -3.67 8.90
CA ILE A 5 11.52 -2.90 7.70
C ILE A 5 11.36 -1.45 8.16
N SER A 6 12.38 -0.62 7.99
CA SER A 6 12.28 0.81 8.27
C SER A 6 11.36 1.51 7.27
N ARG A 7 10.94 2.74 7.59
CA ARG A 7 10.06 3.56 6.72
C ARG A 7 10.59 3.64 5.28
N GLU A 8 11.90 3.81 5.11
CA GLU A 8 12.56 3.96 3.81
C GLU A 8 12.52 2.66 3.01
N VAL A 9 12.78 1.52 3.67
CA VAL A 9 12.70 0.19 3.05
C VAL A 9 11.26 -0.10 2.61
N PHE A 10 10.27 0.25 3.43
CA PHE A 10 8.88 0.13 3.06
C PHE A 10 8.54 0.99 1.84
N ILE A 11 8.92 2.27 1.84
CA ILE A 11 8.64 3.19 0.73
C ILE A 11 9.33 2.70 -0.55
N ALA A 12 10.58 2.24 -0.48
CA ALA A 12 11.29 1.69 -1.64
C ALA A 12 10.58 0.47 -2.22
N ARG A 13 10.16 -0.49 -1.37
CA ARG A 13 9.40 -1.68 -1.81
C ARG A 13 8.03 -1.30 -2.37
N ALA A 14 7.34 -0.37 -1.73
CA ALA A 14 6.03 0.08 -2.15
C ALA A 14 6.12 0.84 -3.49
N LYS A 15 7.12 1.70 -3.68
CA LYS A 15 7.40 2.34 -4.98
C LYS A 15 7.85 1.34 -6.04
N ALA A 16 8.61 0.30 -5.71
CA ALA A 16 8.97 -0.72 -6.68
C ALA A 16 7.75 -1.52 -7.17
N ARG A 17 6.80 -1.82 -6.28
CA ARG A 17 5.60 -2.62 -6.60
C ARG A 17 4.44 -1.79 -7.16
N PHE A 18 4.22 -0.60 -6.62
CA PHE A 18 3.11 0.27 -6.96
C PHE A 18 3.52 1.51 -7.77
N GLY A 19 4.80 1.86 -7.83
CA GLY A 19 5.26 3.11 -8.46
C GLY A 19 4.88 4.34 -7.63
N ASP A 20 4.61 5.44 -8.32
CA ASP A 20 4.20 6.72 -7.73
C ASP A 20 2.67 6.83 -7.53
N LYS A 21 2.00 5.67 -7.39
CA LYS A 21 0.54 5.56 -7.20
C LYS A 21 0.07 6.07 -5.84
N TYR A 22 0.97 6.06 -4.86
CA TYR A 22 0.66 6.40 -3.47
C TYR A 22 1.63 7.45 -2.95
N ASP A 23 1.06 8.48 -2.32
CA ASP A 23 1.82 9.47 -1.57
C ASP A 23 2.03 9.01 -0.13
N TYR A 24 3.30 9.01 0.24
CA TYR A 24 3.81 8.66 1.57
C TYR A 24 4.30 9.90 2.33
N SER A 25 4.15 11.10 1.77
CA SER A 25 4.75 12.31 2.33
C SER A 25 4.20 12.68 3.71
N ARG A 26 2.95 12.28 4.01
CA ARG A 26 2.28 12.52 5.30
C ARG A 26 2.04 11.25 6.12
N MET A 27 2.70 10.14 5.78
CA MET A 27 2.51 8.90 6.52
C MET A 27 3.27 8.92 7.86
N LEU A 28 2.61 8.43 8.91
CA LEU A 28 3.24 8.25 10.23
C LEU A 28 3.69 6.81 10.39
N TYR A 29 4.97 6.54 10.09
CA TYR A 29 5.54 5.22 10.28
C TYR A 29 5.93 5.00 11.75
N ARG A 30 5.15 4.20 12.48
CA ARG A 30 5.51 3.73 13.83
C ARG A 30 6.24 2.39 13.78
N SER A 31 5.60 1.38 13.18
CA SER A 31 6.09 0.00 13.13
C SER A 31 5.47 -0.74 11.95
N TYR A 32 6.06 -1.87 11.56
CA TYR A 32 5.56 -2.73 10.49
C TYR A 32 4.12 -3.25 10.72
N LYS A 33 3.74 -3.43 11.99
CA LYS A 33 2.40 -3.84 12.42
C LYS A 33 1.47 -2.66 12.75
N SER A 34 1.97 -1.42 12.76
CA SER A 34 1.12 -0.25 13.04
C SER A 34 0.44 0.25 11.77
N PRO A 35 -0.84 0.64 11.85
CA PRO A 35 -1.53 1.21 10.70
C PRO A 35 -0.93 2.56 10.34
N ILE A 36 -0.62 2.72 9.06
CA ILE A 36 -0.15 3.97 8.45
C ILE A 36 -1.26 4.57 7.61
N LYS A 37 -1.25 5.89 7.50
CA LYS A 37 -2.11 6.63 6.58
C LYS A 37 -1.33 6.90 5.31
N ILE A 38 -1.80 6.38 4.19
CA ILE A 38 -1.22 6.61 2.86
C ILE A 38 -2.24 7.29 1.99
N TRP A 39 -1.77 8.02 0.99
CA TRP A 39 -2.65 8.70 0.06
C TRP A 39 -2.62 8.08 -1.32
N CYS A 40 -3.78 7.83 -1.95
CA CYS A 40 -3.81 7.35 -3.33
C CYS A 40 -3.96 8.53 -4.29
N SER A 41 -2.99 8.67 -5.21
CA SER A 41 -3.02 9.72 -6.23
C SER A 41 -3.81 9.32 -7.47
N ILE A 42 -4.10 8.03 -7.65
CA ILE A 42 -4.86 7.53 -8.81
C ILE A 42 -6.37 7.65 -8.63
N HIS A 43 -6.85 7.44 -7.40
CA HIS A 43 -8.27 7.20 -7.13
C HIS A 43 -8.89 8.29 -6.24
N PRO A 44 -10.22 8.48 -6.31
CA PRO A 44 -10.90 9.52 -5.53
C PRO A 44 -10.81 9.30 -4.00
N VAL A 45 -10.64 8.04 -3.55
CA VAL A 45 -10.28 7.75 -2.16
C VAL A 45 -8.81 8.13 -1.96
N LYS A 46 -8.63 9.35 -1.49
CA LYS A 46 -7.31 9.91 -1.24
C LYS A 46 -6.69 9.40 0.05
N LEU A 47 -7.44 9.07 1.11
CA LEU A 47 -6.86 8.66 2.40
C LEU A 47 -7.18 7.19 2.71
N ILE A 48 -6.15 6.38 2.98
CA ILE A 48 -6.28 4.95 3.27
C ILE A 48 -5.49 4.64 4.54
N ALA A 49 -6.12 3.95 5.49
CA ALA A 49 -5.46 3.43 6.68
C ALA A 49 -5.17 1.94 6.51
N ILE A 50 -3.90 1.57 6.41
CA ILE A 50 -3.47 0.18 6.22
C ILE A 50 -2.12 -0.05 6.92
N THR A 51 -1.82 -1.28 7.36
CA THR A 51 -0.49 -1.59 7.89
C THR A 51 0.53 -1.77 6.75
N PRO A 52 1.81 -1.44 6.96
CA PRO A 52 2.89 -1.66 5.98
C PRO A 52 2.92 -3.10 5.46
N GLU A 53 2.74 -4.06 6.37
CA GLU A 53 2.63 -5.49 6.07
C GLU A 53 1.51 -5.78 5.06
N LYS A 54 0.29 -5.35 5.38
CA LYS A 54 -0.87 -5.59 4.51
C LYS A 54 -0.78 -4.78 3.22
N HIS A 55 -0.15 -3.60 3.23
CA HIS A 55 0.07 -2.79 2.04
C HIS A 55 0.96 -3.51 1.03
N LEU A 56 2.06 -4.12 1.49
CA LEU A 56 2.98 -4.88 0.63
C LEU A 56 2.40 -6.24 0.20
N GLU A 57 1.64 -6.90 1.07
CA GLU A 57 1.03 -8.20 0.77
C GLU A 57 -0.13 -8.06 -0.23
N THR A 58 -0.93 -7.00 -0.09
CA THR A 58 -2.11 -6.75 -0.94
C THR A 58 -1.75 -5.89 -2.17
N THR A 59 -2.78 -5.33 -2.81
CA THR A 59 -2.66 -4.39 -3.93
C THR A 59 -2.53 -2.92 -3.49
N GLY A 60 -2.27 -2.66 -2.21
CA GLY A 60 -2.00 -1.32 -1.68
C GLY A 60 -3.18 -0.65 -0.96
N GLY A 61 -4.14 -1.44 -0.46
CA GLY A 61 -5.19 -0.97 0.46
C GLY A 61 -6.32 -0.11 -0.11
N CYS A 62 -6.23 0.36 -1.35
CA CYS A 62 -7.32 1.11 -1.98
C CYS A 62 -8.39 0.15 -2.52
N LYS A 63 -9.65 0.32 -2.11
CA LYS A 63 -10.77 -0.50 -2.60
C LYS A 63 -10.93 -0.49 -4.12
N TYR A 64 -10.58 0.63 -4.77
CA TYR A 64 -10.63 0.75 -6.22
C TYR A 64 -9.48 0.00 -6.89
N CYS A 65 -8.23 0.16 -6.41
CA CYS A 65 -7.09 -0.63 -6.89
C CYS A 65 -7.34 -2.13 -6.72
N LEU A 66 -7.88 -2.53 -5.56
CA LEU A 66 -8.22 -3.92 -5.29
C LEU A 66 -9.31 -4.42 -6.24
N LYS A 67 -10.36 -3.62 -6.49
CA LYS A 67 -11.40 -3.96 -7.46
C LYS A 67 -10.82 -4.11 -8.87
N MET A 68 -9.97 -3.20 -9.32
CA MET A 68 -9.32 -3.31 -10.64
C MET A 68 -8.47 -4.57 -10.76
N TYR A 69 -7.68 -4.89 -9.73
CA TYR A 69 -6.87 -6.10 -9.69
C TYR A 69 -7.74 -7.37 -9.69
N ARG A 70 -8.80 -7.38 -8.88
CA ARG A 70 -9.77 -8.49 -8.85
C ARG A 70 -10.55 -8.61 -10.15
N SER A 71 -10.87 -7.52 -10.84
CA SER A 71 -11.54 -7.57 -12.15
C SER A 71 -10.62 -8.07 -13.26
N GLN A 72 -9.30 -7.91 -13.14
CA GLN A 72 -8.32 -8.44 -14.08
C GLN A 72 -7.89 -9.88 -13.76
N HIS A 73 -8.09 -10.34 -12.53
CA HIS A 73 -7.79 -11.70 -12.06
C HIS A 73 -9.05 -12.43 -11.54
N ALA A 74 -10.23 -11.99 -11.92
CA ALA A 74 -11.46 -12.73 -11.66
C ALA A 74 -11.43 -13.90 -12.64
N ASN A 75 -10.98 -15.04 -12.14
CA ASN A 75 -11.31 -16.32 -12.72
C ASN A 75 -12.84 -16.37 -12.80
N PRO A 76 -13.45 -16.39 -14.01
CA PRO A 76 -14.86 -16.67 -14.11
C PRO A 76 -15.02 -18.15 -13.72
N ASP A 77 -15.62 -18.40 -12.57
CA ASP A 77 -16.29 -19.68 -12.33
C ASP A 77 -17.71 -19.57 -12.90
#